data_AF-A0A1H8F7F0-F1
#
_entry.id   AF-A0A1H8F7F0-F1
#
_cell.length_a   1.000
_cell.length_b   1.000
_cell.length_c   1.000
_cell.angle_alpha   90.00
_cell.angle_beta   90.00
_cell.angle_gamma   90.00
#
_symmetry.space_group_name_H-M   'P 1'
#
loop_
_entity.id
_entity.type
_entity.pdbx_description
1 polymer ?
#
loop_
_entity_poly.entity_id
_entity_poly.type
_entity_poly.pdbx_seq_one_letter_code
_entity_poly.pdbx_strand_id
1 'polypeptide(L)'
;MRILSAMRRVLFFIFCFAVTVTPAAAEQYPVRPGLWEVTTTSDLLSLVPHIPSGQMRQITELAGQYGLVLPEIKDNAAISQICITPAMARHEIPTYFYDSQSGCSVQNASRRGDRFQLELVCDNARFQGNGVAEGVFISPEQFSSHTEFDSVVMGTPVFATAQTRAQWVGDACTVNQPATQPPGTPEFFPLQ
;
A
#
# COMPACT_ATOMS: atom_id res chain seq x y z
N MET A 1 -9.29 44.47 -72.77
CA MET A 1 -8.53 44.12 -71.56
C MET A 1 -9.44 43.28 -70.68
N ARG A 2 -9.00 42.06 -70.35
CA ARG A 2 -9.85 40.90 -69.99
C ARG A 2 -10.50 41.08 -68.60
N ILE A 3 -11.84 41.14 -68.55
CA ILE A 3 -12.61 41.03 -67.31
C ILE A 3 -13.63 39.91 -67.50
N LEU A 4 -13.16 38.67 -67.38
CA LEU A 4 -14.01 37.48 -67.22
C LEU A 4 -13.14 36.40 -66.58
N SER A 5 -13.74 35.62 -65.66
CA SER A 5 -13.15 34.56 -64.83
C SER A 5 -12.26 35.06 -63.69
N ALA A 6 -12.52 34.82 -62.40
CA ALA A 6 -13.12 33.63 -61.80
C ALA A 6 -13.85 33.96 -60.48
N MET A 7 -15.18 33.87 -60.50
CA MET A 7 -15.88 33.19 -59.41
C MET A 7 -15.34 31.75 -59.37
N ARG A 8 -15.24 31.17 -58.17
CA ARG A 8 -14.72 29.82 -57.86
C ARG A 8 -13.25 29.79 -57.45
N ARG A 9 -12.99 30.30 -56.23
CA ARG A 9 -12.05 29.72 -55.25
C ARG A 9 -12.28 30.35 -53.88
N VAL A 10 -13.55 30.44 -53.49
CA VAL A 10 -13.91 30.42 -52.06
C VAL A 10 -13.75 28.97 -51.63
N LEU A 11 -12.50 28.55 -51.42
CA LEU A 11 -12.18 27.22 -50.94
C LEU A 11 -11.27 27.39 -49.73
N PHE A 12 -11.92 27.43 -48.58
CA PHE A 12 -11.56 26.57 -47.46
C PHE A 12 -10.07 26.58 -47.07
N PHE A 13 -9.66 27.60 -46.33
CA PHE A 13 -8.50 27.50 -45.44
C PHE A 13 -8.89 28.03 -44.06
N ILE A 14 -9.96 27.47 -43.49
CA ILE A 14 -10.14 27.42 -42.04
C ILE A 14 -9.30 26.21 -41.60
N PHE A 15 -8.01 26.46 -41.34
CA PHE A 15 -7.18 25.50 -40.62
C PHE A 15 -7.67 25.52 -39.17
N CYS A 16 -8.71 24.72 -38.90
CA CYS A 16 -9.11 24.36 -37.54
C CYS A 16 -7.89 23.72 -36.88
N PHE A 17 -7.22 24.49 -36.02
CA PHE A 17 -6.27 23.99 -35.05
C PHE A 17 -7.08 23.09 -34.09
N ALA A 18 -7.28 21.83 -34.50
CA ALA A 18 -7.79 20.79 -33.62
C ALA A 18 -6.67 20.49 -32.62
N VAL A 19 -6.60 21.31 -31.56
CA VAL A 19 -5.89 20.93 -30.34
C VAL A 19 -6.67 19.73 -29.80
N THR A 20 -6.26 18.54 -30.18
CA THR A 20 -6.66 17.32 -29.50
C THR A 20 -6.01 17.39 -28.12
N VAL A 21 -6.72 17.98 -27.17
CA VAL A 21 -6.45 17.80 -25.75
C VAL A 21 -6.68 16.30 -25.51
N THR A 22 -5.62 15.50 -25.55
CA THR A 22 -5.68 14.13 -25.06
C THR A 22 -6.07 14.25 -23.59
N PRO A 23 -7.19 13.65 -23.15
CA PRO A 23 -7.49 13.62 -21.74
C PRO A 23 -6.31 12.89 -21.08
N ALA A 24 -5.60 13.59 -20.19
CA ALA A 24 -4.72 12.91 -19.27
C ALA A 24 -5.60 11.87 -18.57
N ALA A 25 -5.35 10.59 -18.82
CA ALA A 25 -5.89 9.51 -18.02
C ALA A 25 -5.18 9.52 -16.65
N ALA A 26 -5.24 10.67 -15.97
CA ALA A 26 -4.88 10.81 -14.60
C ALA A 26 -6.12 10.44 -13.79
N GLU A 27 -5.94 9.43 -12.93
CA GLU A 27 -6.87 8.97 -11.89
C GLU A 27 -7.94 7.96 -12.31
N GLN A 28 -7.49 6.82 -12.85
CA GLN A 28 -8.35 5.62 -12.90
C GLN A 28 -8.36 4.87 -11.57
N TYR A 29 -7.35 5.07 -10.72
CA TYR A 29 -7.18 4.37 -9.45
C TYR A 29 -6.71 5.33 -8.37
N PRO A 30 -7.25 5.23 -7.14
CA PRO A 30 -6.75 6.01 -6.01
C PRO A 30 -5.30 5.67 -5.62
N VAL A 31 -4.83 4.47 -6.00
CA VAL A 31 -3.46 3.99 -5.83
C VAL A 31 -3.02 3.32 -7.13
N ARG A 32 -1.79 3.58 -7.59
CA ARG A 32 -1.29 3.02 -8.85
C ARG A 32 -0.97 1.51 -8.72
N PRO A 33 -1.43 0.65 -9.65
CA PRO A 33 -0.99 -0.74 -9.71
C PRO A 33 0.53 -0.85 -9.97
N GLY A 34 1.16 -1.91 -9.44
CA GLY A 34 2.58 -2.17 -9.64
C GLY A 34 3.32 -2.49 -8.34
N LEU A 35 4.63 -2.38 -8.39
CA LEU A 35 5.53 -2.59 -7.27
C LEU A 35 5.62 -1.32 -6.41
N TRP A 36 5.48 -1.50 -5.11
CA TRP A 36 5.60 -0.47 -4.10
C TRP A 36 6.68 -0.84 -3.09
N GLU A 37 7.45 0.15 -2.68
CA GLU A 37 8.32 0.07 -1.51
C GLU A 37 7.63 0.73 -0.33
N VAL A 38 7.62 0.05 0.80
CA VAL A 38 7.03 0.50 2.05
C VAL A 38 8.14 0.59 3.09
N THR A 39 8.37 1.79 3.60
CA THR A 39 9.32 2.08 4.67
C THR A 39 8.56 2.40 5.94
N THR A 40 8.87 1.68 7.02
CA THR A 40 8.27 1.90 8.34
C THR A 40 9.35 2.18 9.38
N THR A 41 9.16 3.21 10.19
CA THR A 41 10.04 3.58 11.30
C THR A 41 9.27 3.59 12.61
N SER A 42 9.91 3.18 13.70
CA SER A 42 9.34 3.23 15.06
C SER A 42 10.46 3.31 16.10
N ASP A 43 10.10 3.74 17.31
CA ASP A 43 11.01 3.72 18.46
C ASP A 43 11.48 2.30 18.77
N LEU A 44 10.63 1.29 18.58
CA LEU A 44 11.00 -0.12 18.75
C LEU A 44 12.01 -0.59 17.69
N LEU A 45 11.86 -0.17 16.43
CA LEU A 45 12.81 -0.52 15.36
C LEU A 45 14.18 0.13 15.58
N SER A 46 14.24 1.27 16.27
CA SER A 46 15.51 1.92 16.64
C SER A 46 16.34 1.08 17.62
N LEU A 47 15.73 0.11 18.31
CA LEU A 47 16.42 -0.79 19.24
C LEU A 47 17.09 -1.97 18.53
N VAL A 48 16.68 -2.29 17.30
CA VAL A 48 17.13 -3.48 16.57
C VAL A 48 18.64 -3.54 16.34
N PRO A 49 19.35 -2.44 15.98
CA PRO A 49 20.80 -2.46 15.85
C PRO A 49 21.55 -2.83 17.14
N HIS A 50 20.89 -2.69 18.29
CA HIS A 50 21.46 -3.04 19.59
C HIS A 50 21.22 -4.51 19.98
N ILE A 51 20.46 -5.27 19.18
CA ILE A 51 20.22 -6.70 19.39
C ILE A 51 21.41 -7.49 18.83
N PRO A 52 22.06 -8.36 19.63
CA PRO A 52 23.11 -9.24 19.13
C PRO A 52 22.62 -10.14 17.99
N SER A 53 23.44 -10.35 16.96
CA SER A 53 23.04 -11.12 15.76
C SER A 53 22.55 -12.54 16.06
N GLY A 54 23.12 -13.21 17.06
CA GLY A 54 22.67 -14.52 17.51
C GLY A 54 21.25 -14.51 18.09
N GLN A 55 20.90 -13.45 18.80
CA GLN A 55 19.55 -13.25 19.36
C GLN A 55 18.56 -12.84 18.26
N MET A 56 18.98 -12.00 17.31
CA MET A 56 18.13 -11.62 16.17
C MET A 56 17.72 -12.85 15.34
N ARG A 57 18.64 -13.82 15.13
CA ARG A 57 18.32 -15.07 14.43
C ARG A 57 17.23 -15.88 15.12
N GLN A 58 17.30 -16.00 16.45
CA GLN A 58 16.28 -16.68 17.24
C GLN A 58 14.92 -15.98 17.14
N ILE A 59 14.91 -14.64 17.14
CA ILE A 59 13.68 -13.85 16.95
C ILE A 59 13.08 -14.13 15.57
N THR A 60 13.89 -14.12 14.51
CA THR A 60 13.42 -14.41 13.14
C THR A 60 12.89 -15.84 12.99
N GLU A 61 13.59 -16.83 13.55
CA GLU A 61 13.14 -18.23 13.53
C GLU A 61 11.81 -18.39 14.27
N LEU A 62 11.68 -17.77 15.45
CA LEU A 62 10.45 -17.80 16.25
C LEU A 62 9.29 -17.12 15.51
N ALA A 63 9.52 -15.95 14.89
CA ALA A 63 8.51 -15.25 14.09
C ALA A 63 8.02 -16.13 12.92
N GLY A 64 8.95 -16.78 12.21
CA GLY A 64 8.63 -17.69 11.11
C GLY A 64 7.78 -18.90 11.54
N GLN A 65 8.00 -19.44 12.73
CA GLN A 65 7.16 -20.52 13.29
C GLN A 65 5.69 -20.10 13.49
N TYR A 66 5.43 -18.80 13.60
CA TYR A 66 4.08 -18.23 13.72
C TYR A 66 3.56 -17.62 12.42
N GLY A 67 4.23 -17.89 11.29
CA GLY A 67 3.82 -17.39 9.97
C GLY A 67 4.09 -15.90 9.78
N LEU A 68 4.90 -15.29 10.66
CA LEU A 68 5.31 -13.89 10.54
C LEU A 68 6.60 -13.80 9.74
N VAL A 69 6.64 -12.92 8.75
CA VAL A 69 7.85 -12.61 7.98
C VAL A 69 8.36 -11.26 8.47
N LEU A 70 9.55 -11.25 9.08
CA LEU A 70 10.19 -10.00 9.46
C LEU A 70 10.75 -9.31 8.20
N PRO A 71 10.40 -8.03 7.96
CA PRO A 71 10.97 -7.28 6.86
C PRO A 71 12.47 -7.04 7.08
N GLU A 72 13.17 -6.67 6.00
CA GLU A 72 14.55 -6.22 6.11
C GLU A 72 14.60 -4.94 6.96
N ILE A 73 15.51 -4.88 7.93
CA ILE A 73 15.70 -3.70 8.77
C ILE A 73 17.02 -3.06 8.40
N LYS A 74 16.94 -1.83 7.90
CA LYS A 74 18.09 -1.04 7.47
C LYS A 74 17.92 0.39 7.97
N ASP A 75 18.98 0.96 8.53
CA ASP A 75 19.00 2.35 9.01
C ASP A 75 17.81 2.69 9.94
N ASN A 76 17.48 1.79 10.87
CA ASN A 76 16.36 1.90 11.81
C ASN A 76 14.95 1.89 11.18
N ALA A 77 14.85 1.49 9.91
CA ALA A 77 13.61 1.36 9.18
C ALA A 77 13.40 -0.09 8.72
N ALA A 78 12.17 -0.57 8.87
CA ALA A 78 11.70 -1.78 8.20
C ALA A 78 11.33 -1.43 6.75
N ILE A 79 11.97 -2.09 5.79
CA ILE A 79 11.73 -1.91 4.37
C ILE A 79 11.11 -3.20 3.83
N SER A 80 9.99 -3.05 3.12
CA SER A 80 9.32 -4.16 2.46
C SER A 80 8.84 -3.73 1.08
N GLN A 81 8.62 -4.71 0.21
CA GLN A 81 8.02 -4.49 -1.09
C GLN A 81 6.68 -5.21 -1.17
N ILE A 82 5.71 -4.56 -1.80
CA ILE A 82 4.38 -5.12 -2.02
C ILE A 82 3.97 -4.89 -3.47
N CYS A 83 3.30 -5.90 -4.03
CA CYS A 83 2.71 -5.80 -5.34
C CYS A 83 1.22 -5.56 -5.28
N ILE A 84 0.81 -4.47 -5.91
CA ILE A 84 -0.58 -4.04 -5.99
C ILE A 84 -1.10 -4.39 -7.37
N THR A 85 -2.07 -5.30 -7.43
CA THR A 85 -2.75 -5.65 -8.67
C THR A 85 -3.74 -4.55 -9.08
N PRO A 86 -4.15 -4.47 -10.35
CA PRO A 86 -5.23 -3.58 -10.77
C PRO A 86 -6.56 -3.82 -10.03
N ALA A 87 -6.81 -5.05 -9.55
CA ALA A 87 -7.98 -5.33 -8.74
C ALA A 87 -7.88 -4.68 -7.35
N MET A 88 -6.73 -4.79 -6.70
CA MET A 88 -6.45 -4.16 -5.41
C MET A 88 -6.48 -2.64 -5.50
N ALA A 89 -5.90 -2.07 -6.55
CA ALA A 89 -5.86 -0.63 -6.82
C ALA A 89 -7.25 0.02 -6.98
N ARG A 90 -8.30 -0.76 -7.22
CA ARG A 90 -9.69 -0.26 -7.26
C ARG A 90 -10.28 -0.02 -5.88
N HIS A 91 -9.72 -0.62 -4.83
CA HIS A 91 -10.20 -0.39 -3.47
C HIS A 91 -9.82 1.03 -3.04
N GLU A 92 -10.81 1.77 -2.53
CA GLU A 92 -10.60 3.16 -2.12
C GLU A 92 -9.65 3.27 -0.91
N ILE A 93 -9.62 2.24 -0.07
CA ILE A 93 -8.78 2.16 1.12
C ILE A 93 -7.80 0.99 0.95
N PRO A 94 -6.49 1.22 1.17
CA PRO A 94 -5.50 0.25 0.79
C PRO A 94 -5.21 -0.70 1.95
N THR A 95 -6.22 -1.47 2.37
CA THR A 95 -6.14 -2.37 3.54
C THR A 95 -5.06 -3.44 3.37
N TYR A 96 -4.68 -3.75 2.14
CA TYR A 96 -3.62 -4.68 1.77
C TYR A 96 -2.21 -4.26 2.24
N PHE A 97 -1.99 -3.00 2.63
CA PHE A 97 -0.76 -2.62 3.33
C PHE A 97 -0.69 -3.15 4.78
N TYR A 98 -1.81 -3.63 5.33
CA TYR A 98 -1.95 -4.00 6.72
C TYR A 98 -2.37 -5.47 6.93
N ASP A 99 -3.35 -5.96 6.17
CA ASP A 99 -3.98 -7.29 6.39
C ASP A 99 -3.05 -8.49 6.16
N SER A 100 -2.14 -8.44 5.17
CA SER A 100 -1.47 -9.67 4.69
C SER A 100 -0.16 -10.01 5.40
N GLN A 101 0.44 -9.08 6.14
CA GLN A 101 1.78 -9.26 6.73
C GLN A 101 1.78 -9.30 8.27
N SER A 102 0.76 -8.72 8.91
CA SER A 102 0.76 -8.50 10.36
C SER A 102 0.00 -9.55 11.17
N GLY A 103 -0.83 -10.38 10.51
CA GLY A 103 -1.77 -11.27 11.21
C GLY A 103 -2.92 -10.52 11.89
N CYS A 104 -3.14 -9.25 11.50
CA CYS A 104 -4.20 -8.40 11.99
C CYS A 104 -5.28 -8.23 10.92
N SER A 105 -6.49 -7.95 11.37
CA SER A 105 -7.63 -7.61 10.52
C SER A 105 -7.86 -6.10 10.53
N VAL A 106 -8.19 -5.54 9.37
CA VAL A 106 -8.66 -4.16 9.27
C VAL A 106 -10.15 -4.06 9.61
N GLN A 107 -10.50 -3.11 10.48
CA GLN A 107 -11.88 -2.73 10.81
C GLN A 107 -12.10 -1.23 10.59
N ASN A 108 -13.38 -0.83 10.48
CA ASN A 108 -13.83 0.57 10.47
C ASN A 108 -13.03 1.50 9.53
N ALA A 109 -12.61 0.96 8.39
CA ALA A 109 -11.85 1.68 7.39
C ALA A 109 -12.72 2.78 6.76
N SER A 110 -12.22 4.02 6.80
CA SER A 110 -12.87 5.18 6.18
C SER A 110 -11.89 6.04 5.40
N ARG A 111 -12.39 6.74 4.38
CA ARG A 111 -11.63 7.70 3.59
C ARG A 111 -12.45 8.98 3.40
N ARG A 112 -11.79 10.12 3.52
CA ARG A 112 -12.34 11.44 3.18
C ARG A 112 -11.32 12.24 2.38
N GLY A 113 -11.54 12.31 1.07
CA GLY A 113 -10.62 12.97 0.14
C GLY A 113 -9.29 12.22 0.03
N ASP A 114 -8.21 12.89 0.39
CA ASP A 114 -6.85 12.36 0.44
C ASP A 114 -6.55 11.61 1.74
N ARG A 115 -7.36 11.79 2.80
CA ARG A 115 -7.13 11.18 4.11
C ARG A 115 -7.84 9.86 4.28
N PHE A 116 -7.19 8.92 4.95
CA PHE A 116 -7.79 7.66 5.36
C PHE A 116 -7.53 7.38 6.83
N GLN A 117 -8.40 6.59 7.42
CA GLN A 117 -8.28 6.07 8.78
C GLN A 117 -8.78 4.63 8.79
N LEU A 118 -8.13 3.78 9.58
CA LEU A 118 -8.56 2.41 9.80
C LEU A 118 -8.19 1.93 11.21
N GLU A 119 -8.90 0.93 11.67
CA GLU A 119 -8.61 0.23 12.91
C GLU A 119 -7.95 -1.11 12.60
N LEU A 120 -6.94 -1.47 13.39
CA LEU A 120 -6.22 -2.72 13.30
C LEU A 120 -6.56 -3.55 14.52
N VAL A 121 -7.02 -4.79 14.30
CA VAL A 121 -7.32 -5.73 15.38
C VAL A 121 -6.57 -7.03 15.14
N CYS A 122 -5.65 -7.36 16.04
CA CYS A 122 -4.91 -8.62 16.02
C CYS A 122 -5.41 -9.47 17.19
N ASP A 123 -5.90 -10.67 16.88
CA ASP A 123 -6.41 -11.61 17.88
C ASP A 123 -5.75 -12.98 17.70
N ASN A 124 -4.43 -13.00 17.90
CA ASN A 124 -3.64 -14.23 17.92
C ASN A 124 -3.29 -14.60 19.37
N ALA A 125 -3.26 -15.90 19.70
CA ALA A 125 -2.96 -16.40 21.04
C ALA A 125 -1.67 -15.84 21.67
N ARG A 126 -0.69 -15.42 20.86
CA ARG A 126 0.59 -14.84 21.32
C ARG A 126 0.78 -13.37 21.00
N PHE A 127 -0.12 -12.80 20.20
CA PHE A 127 -0.09 -11.41 19.79
C PHE A 127 -1.52 -10.89 19.69
N GLN A 128 -1.89 -10.09 20.69
CA GLN A 128 -3.19 -9.44 20.74
C GLN A 128 -2.97 -7.94 20.73
N GLY A 129 -3.86 -7.20 20.10
CA GLY A 129 -3.78 -5.76 20.16
C GLY A 129 -4.80 -5.06 19.30
N ASN A 130 -4.98 -3.78 19.60
CA ASN A 130 -5.80 -2.88 18.82
C ASN A 130 -4.98 -1.64 18.50
N GLY A 131 -5.23 -1.05 17.34
CA GLY A 131 -4.62 0.22 17.01
C GLY A 131 -5.38 0.97 15.94
N VAL A 132 -4.94 2.19 15.73
CA VAL A 132 -5.51 3.11 14.75
C VAL A 132 -4.39 3.54 13.83
N ALA A 133 -4.62 3.41 12.53
CA ALA A 133 -3.76 3.97 11.52
C ALA A 133 -4.49 5.12 10.81
N GLU A 134 -3.82 6.25 10.70
CA GLU A 134 -4.29 7.43 9.98
C GLU A 134 -3.26 7.82 8.93
N GLY A 135 -3.70 8.17 7.74
CA GLY A 135 -2.80 8.53 6.67
C GLY A 135 -3.37 9.47 5.63
N VAL A 136 -2.50 9.84 4.70
CA VAL A 136 -2.80 10.75 3.61
C VAL A 136 -2.15 10.25 2.31
N PHE A 137 -2.94 10.21 1.25
CA PHE A 137 -2.46 10.03 -0.11
C PHE A 137 -1.87 11.34 -0.61
N ILE A 138 -0.57 11.35 -0.86
CA ILE A 138 0.15 12.51 -1.41
C ILE A 138 -0.06 12.55 -2.94
N SER A 139 -0.10 11.38 -3.57
CA SER A 139 -0.43 11.18 -4.98
C SER A 139 -0.89 9.73 -5.19
N PRO A 140 -1.34 9.34 -6.40
CA PRO A 140 -1.59 7.93 -6.71
C PRO A 140 -0.37 7.01 -6.54
N GLU A 141 0.84 7.58 -6.43
CA GLU A 141 2.11 6.86 -6.32
C GLU A 141 2.78 7.00 -4.94
N GLN A 142 2.17 7.74 -4.01
CA GLN A 142 2.77 8.06 -2.71
C GLN A 142 1.72 8.22 -1.60
N PHE A 143 1.98 7.63 -0.44
CA PHE A 143 1.23 7.93 0.77
C PHE A 143 2.11 7.93 2.01
N SER A 144 1.64 8.60 3.05
CA SER A 144 2.20 8.53 4.40
C SER A 144 1.12 8.17 5.41
N SER A 145 1.50 7.50 6.48
CA SER A 145 0.60 7.18 7.58
C SER A 145 1.33 7.10 8.90
N HIS A 146 0.58 7.37 9.96
CA HIS A 146 0.96 7.15 11.35
C HIS A 146 0.09 6.03 11.93
N THR A 147 0.65 5.23 12.81
CA THR A 147 -0.08 4.18 13.51
C THR A 147 0.27 4.20 14.98
N GLU A 148 -0.74 4.13 15.82
CA GLU A 148 -0.63 3.85 17.26
C GLU A 148 -1.22 2.47 17.52
N PHE A 149 -0.53 1.67 18.32
CA PHE A 149 -0.89 0.27 18.53
C PHE A 149 -0.64 -0.15 19.98
N ASP A 150 -1.71 -0.50 20.68
CA ASP A 150 -1.69 -1.11 22.00
C ASP A 150 -1.72 -2.62 21.86
N SER A 151 -0.70 -3.29 22.39
CA SER A 151 -0.56 -4.73 22.20
C SER A 151 -0.10 -5.48 23.43
N VAL A 152 -0.30 -6.79 23.40
CA VAL A 152 0.26 -7.76 24.33
C VAL A 152 1.01 -8.80 23.50
N VAL A 153 2.32 -8.80 23.64
CA VAL A 153 3.22 -9.77 22.98
C VAL A 153 3.69 -10.77 24.02
N MET A 154 3.33 -12.05 23.86
CA MET A 154 3.73 -13.10 24.81
C MET A 154 3.39 -12.78 26.27
N GLY A 155 2.24 -12.13 26.51
CA GLY A 155 1.80 -11.72 27.85
C GLY A 155 2.42 -10.42 28.39
N THR A 156 3.28 -9.76 27.61
CA THR A 156 3.89 -8.47 27.99
C THR A 156 3.19 -7.33 27.24
N PRO A 157 2.62 -6.34 27.95
CA PRO A 157 2.08 -5.13 27.32
C PRO A 157 3.17 -4.34 26.59
N VAL A 158 2.91 -3.99 25.35
CA VAL A 158 3.80 -3.19 24.51
C VAL A 158 2.95 -2.17 23.76
N PHE A 159 3.22 -0.90 23.99
CA PHE A 159 2.72 0.18 23.15
C PHE A 159 3.74 0.48 22.05
N ALA A 160 3.25 0.67 20.83
CA ALA A 160 4.08 0.96 19.67
C ALA A 160 3.47 2.11 18.85
N THR A 161 4.35 2.97 18.36
CA THR A 161 4.02 3.97 17.34
C THR A 161 4.84 3.73 16.10
N ALA A 162 4.24 3.88 14.92
CA ALA A 162 4.93 3.74 13.65
C ALA A 162 4.65 4.94 12.74
N GLN A 163 5.64 5.27 11.91
CA GLN A 163 5.48 6.14 10.76
C GLN A 163 5.79 5.31 9.52
N THR A 164 4.88 5.34 8.56
CA THR A 164 5.01 4.59 7.31
C THR A 164 4.96 5.54 6.13
N ARG A 165 5.86 5.32 5.18
CA ARG A 165 5.84 5.94 3.85
C ARG A 165 5.83 4.83 2.82
N ALA A 166 5.00 4.98 1.79
CA ALA A 166 5.09 4.09 0.64
C ALA A 166 5.20 4.87 -0.66
N GLN A 167 5.95 4.28 -1.58
CA GLN A 167 6.30 4.86 -2.86
C GLN A 167 6.14 3.79 -3.94
N TRP A 168 5.47 4.12 -5.03
CA TRP A 168 5.46 3.31 -6.24
C TRP A 168 6.85 3.35 -6.90
N VAL A 169 7.40 2.17 -7.23
CA VAL A 169 8.76 2.03 -7.76
C VAL A 169 8.83 1.46 -9.17
N GLY A 170 7.74 0.88 -9.68
CA GLY A 170 7.76 0.29 -11.03
C GLY A 170 6.52 -0.53 -11.36
N ASP A 171 6.28 -0.74 -12.65
CA ASP A 171 5.17 -1.60 -13.12
C ASP A 171 5.49 -3.10 -12.92
N ALA A 172 6.76 -3.44 -12.83
CA ALA A 172 7.23 -4.82 -12.76
C ALA A 172 7.20 -5.36 -11.34
N CYS A 173 6.27 -6.29 -11.11
CA CYS A 173 6.25 -7.14 -9.93
C CYS A 173 7.24 -8.31 -10.08
N THR A 174 8.53 -8.05 -9.88
CA THR A 174 9.55 -9.11 -9.79
C THR A 174 9.56 -9.70 -8.37
N VAL A 175 8.44 -10.25 -7.93
CA VAL A 175 8.31 -10.73 -6.55
C VAL A 175 8.72 -12.20 -6.49
N ASN A 176 9.96 -12.46 -6.04
CA ASN A 176 10.39 -13.75 -5.49
C ASN A 176 10.02 -13.89 -4.00
N GLN A 177 9.35 -12.89 -3.40
CA GLN A 177 8.61 -13.07 -2.15
C GLN A 177 7.26 -13.73 -2.45
N PRO A 178 6.79 -14.68 -1.62
CA PRO A 178 5.44 -15.17 -1.79
C PRO A 178 4.50 -13.97 -1.62
N ALA A 179 3.72 -13.66 -2.65
CA ALA A 179 2.46 -12.97 -2.42
C ALA A 179 1.65 -13.94 -1.55
N THR A 180 1.68 -13.75 -0.23
CA THR A 180 0.80 -14.47 0.67
C THR A 180 -0.59 -14.14 0.19
N GLN A 181 -1.25 -15.13 -0.41
CA GLN A 181 -2.63 -15.02 -0.83
C GLN A 181 -3.43 -14.41 0.32
N PRO A 182 -4.42 -13.54 0.04
CA PRO A 182 -5.35 -13.12 1.08
C PRO A 182 -5.85 -14.37 1.81
N PRO A 183 -6.00 -14.34 3.16
CA PRO A 183 -6.49 -15.49 3.90
C PRO A 183 -7.74 -15.98 3.18
N GLY A 184 -7.68 -17.24 2.73
CA GLY A 184 -8.75 -17.84 1.95
C GLY A 184 -10.06 -17.61 2.70
N THR A 185 -11.07 -17.14 1.98
CA THR A 185 -12.47 -17.25 2.41
C THR A 185 -12.64 -18.62 3.06
N PRO A 186 -13.11 -18.70 4.33
CA PRO A 186 -13.32 -19.98 4.96
C PRO A 186 -14.21 -20.81 4.05
N GLU A 187 -13.71 -21.98 3.65
CA GLU A 187 -14.45 -22.99 2.92
C GLU A 187 -15.76 -23.20 3.69
N PHE A 188 -16.87 -22.77 3.08
CA PHE A 188 -18.19 -23.07 3.57
C PHE A 188 -18.29 -24.59 3.69
N PHE A 189 -18.47 -25.07 4.92
CA PHE A 189 -18.81 -26.45 5.23
C PHE A 189 -19.92 -26.94 4.28
N PRO A 190 -19.84 -28.18 3.75
CA PRO A 190 -20.90 -28.73 2.94
C PRO A 190 -22.16 -28.89 3.81
N LEU A 191 -23.24 -28.24 3.39
CA LEU A 191 -24.58 -28.58 3.87
C LEU A 191 -24.89 -30.02 3.43
N GLN A 192 -25.32 -30.81 4.40
CA GLN A 192 -25.99 -32.10 4.18
C GLN A 192 -27.26 -31.92 3.35
#